data_AF-A0A364MZG6-F1
#
_entry.id   AF-A0A364MZG6-F1
#
_cell.length_a   1.000
_cell.length_b   1.000
_cell.length_c   1.000
_cell.angle_alpha   90.00
_cell.angle_beta   90.00
_cell.angle_gamma   90.00
#
_symmetry.space_group_name_H-M   'P 1'
#
loop_
_entity.id
_entity.type
_entity.pdbx_description
1 polymer ?
#
loop_
_entity_poly.entity_id
_entity_poly.type
_entity_poly.pdbx_seq_one_letter_code
_entity_poly.pdbx_strand_id
1 'polypeptide(L)'
;MVTPNTPAPTSPPATRRGRGVRVASIASSTPLSTDTQSQATNPSVKAATKIPGYYKLAPTYPSPFSGTLEASLDAILAFSSLYSGITGVSALITSLLQDPKPDVYWGLLLSQLTFSAPAFARHITTELFFLATRTLLPEQITENRSLLARLYDRKKQLAIRLLLRYDMLREWKMESGSGPRDTPVTVASLPPPPPPPATTSHQPPAAQTPVSPSSAAYEAKYPHRRPLLPNILPTLIAAPPGGFTTHAVRERMRHHVTGLDDYLVLTDEDVEGWGEWLLRLKTSQVLLHWQWLRRNNAFLGDMEVSGWEELEARADECVWIADDVRRTMVKAGLGVVAGASASGSGGTEGKQG
;
A
#
# COMPACT_ATOMS: atom_id res chain seq x y z
N MET A 1 28.31 69.34 -1.13
CA MET A 1 27.58 68.53 -0.12
C MET A 1 26.30 68.05 -0.76
N VAL A 2 26.27 66.77 -1.13
CA VAL A 2 25.16 66.13 -1.86
C VAL A 2 24.67 64.98 -0.99
N THR A 3 23.40 65.00 -0.60
CA THR A 3 22.73 63.92 0.12
C THR A 3 22.44 62.74 -0.83
N PRO A 4 22.68 61.48 -0.43
CA PRO A 4 22.32 60.33 -1.25
C PRO A 4 20.82 60.02 -1.11
N ASN A 5 20.12 59.98 -2.25
CA ASN A 5 18.75 59.48 -2.36
C ASN A 5 18.73 57.96 -2.14
N THR A 6 17.90 57.49 -1.21
CA THR A 6 17.62 56.07 -1.00
C THR A 6 16.45 55.66 -1.88
N PRO A 7 16.56 54.64 -2.76
CA PRO A 7 15.42 54.12 -3.50
C PRO A 7 14.57 53.18 -2.63
N ALA A 8 13.25 53.34 -2.73
CA ALA A 8 12.27 52.50 -2.04
C ALA A 8 12.20 51.07 -2.63
N PRO A 9 11.85 50.04 -1.83
CA PRO A 9 11.75 48.67 -2.30
C PRO A 9 10.57 48.48 -3.27
N THR A 10 10.87 47.84 -4.40
CA THR A 10 9.92 47.53 -5.48
C THR A 10 9.11 46.29 -5.10
N SER A 11 7.78 46.39 -5.18
CA SER A 11 6.84 45.29 -4.96
C SER A 11 7.06 44.15 -5.97
N PRO A 12 6.93 42.85 -5.59
CA PRO A 12 7.05 41.75 -6.53
C PRO A 12 5.84 41.68 -7.49
N PRO A 13 6.02 41.14 -8.71
CA PRO A 13 4.99 41.13 -9.74
C PRO A 13 3.84 40.17 -9.41
N ALA A 14 2.62 40.58 -9.77
CA ALA A 14 1.41 39.79 -9.65
C ALA A 14 1.50 38.50 -10.48
N THR A 15 1.50 37.35 -9.81
CA THR A 15 1.49 36.04 -10.47
C THR A 15 0.12 35.77 -11.09
N ARG A 16 0.14 35.73 -12.41
CA ARG A 16 -0.95 35.34 -13.32
C ARG A 16 -1.46 33.94 -12.96
N ARG A 17 -2.72 33.86 -12.54
CA ARG A 17 -3.46 32.61 -12.25
C ARG A 17 -3.40 31.64 -13.44
N GLY A 18 -2.67 30.54 -13.26
CA GLY A 18 -2.73 29.36 -14.12
C GLY A 18 -3.88 28.44 -13.71
N ARG A 19 -4.83 28.31 -14.64
CA ARG A 19 -5.97 27.38 -14.74
C ARG A 19 -5.84 26.06 -13.94
N GLY A 20 -6.41 26.03 -12.74
CA GLY A 20 -6.82 24.79 -12.07
C GLY A 20 -8.19 24.37 -12.60
N VAL A 21 -8.27 23.17 -13.16
CA VAL A 21 -9.50 22.54 -13.65
C VAL A 21 -10.52 22.45 -12.50
N ARG A 22 -11.56 23.29 -12.56
CA ARG A 22 -12.79 23.14 -11.80
C ARG A 22 -13.82 22.49 -12.72
N VAL A 23 -14.44 21.41 -12.27
CA VAL A 23 -15.77 21.07 -12.77
C VAL A 23 -16.74 21.07 -11.61
N ALA A 24 -17.76 21.89 -11.83
CA ALA A 24 -18.80 22.37 -10.96
C ALA A 24 -19.65 21.27 -10.30
N SER A 25 -20.05 21.55 -9.06
CA SER A 25 -21.37 21.21 -8.55
C SER A 25 -22.39 22.23 -9.11
N ILE A 26 -23.47 21.75 -9.73
CA ILE A 26 -24.71 22.53 -9.92
C ILE A 26 -25.88 21.62 -9.55
N ALA A 27 -26.79 22.20 -8.76
CA ALA A 27 -27.96 21.59 -8.16
C ALA A 27 -29.10 21.29 -9.17
N SER A 28 -29.99 20.38 -8.79
CA SER A 28 -31.41 20.50 -9.15
C SER A 28 -32.30 20.01 -8.02
N SER A 29 -33.38 20.76 -7.87
CA SER A 29 -34.32 20.89 -6.77
C SER A 29 -35.31 19.72 -6.62
N THR A 30 -35.74 19.53 -5.38
CA THR A 30 -36.90 18.76 -4.90
C THR A 30 -38.23 19.24 -5.53
N PRO A 31 -39.30 18.42 -5.54
CA PRO A 31 -40.16 18.35 -4.35
C PRO A 31 -40.68 16.96 -3.95
N LEU A 32 -40.86 16.90 -2.63
CA LEU A 32 -41.75 16.11 -1.77
C LEU A 32 -42.92 15.34 -2.43
N SER A 33 -43.11 14.08 -2.03
CA SER A 33 -44.43 13.52 -1.72
C SER A 33 -44.28 12.38 -0.71
N THR A 34 -45.07 12.48 0.34
CA THR A 34 -45.23 11.56 1.47
C THR A 34 -46.20 10.42 1.11
N ASP A 35 -46.06 9.33 1.86
CA ASP A 35 -47.12 8.40 2.30
C ASP A 35 -47.48 7.13 1.50
N THR A 36 -47.15 6.01 2.19
CA THR A 36 -47.90 4.75 2.39
C THR A 36 -47.86 3.57 1.40
N GLN A 37 -47.66 2.40 2.04
CA GLN A 37 -48.13 1.05 1.74
C GLN A 37 -47.28 0.11 0.84
N SER A 38 -46.66 -0.86 1.53
CA SER A 38 -46.73 -2.30 1.31
C SER A 38 -46.92 -2.82 -0.12
N GLN A 39 -45.91 -3.49 -0.68
CA GLN A 39 -46.03 -4.89 -1.15
C GLN A 39 -44.70 -5.45 -1.65
N ALA A 40 -44.55 -6.75 -1.45
CA ALA A 40 -43.41 -7.56 -1.85
C ALA A 40 -43.11 -7.45 -3.35
N THR A 41 -41.83 -7.41 -3.72
CA THR A 41 -41.27 -8.21 -4.81
C THR A 41 -39.74 -8.06 -4.90
N ASN A 42 -39.11 -9.21 -5.13
CA ASN A 42 -37.75 -9.45 -5.61
C ASN A 42 -36.55 -9.21 -4.66
N PRO A 43 -35.69 -10.23 -4.48
CA PRO A 43 -34.43 -10.03 -3.80
C PRO A 43 -33.61 -9.02 -4.61
N SER A 44 -33.35 -7.88 -3.99
CA SER A 44 -32.32 -6.95 -4.41
C SER A 44 -31.09 -7.75 -4.83
N VAL A 45 -30.76 -7.69 -6.12
CA VAL A 45 -29.46 -8.10 -6.65
C VAL A 45 -28.44 -7.21 -5.96
N LYS A 46 -27.98 -7.64 -4.77
CA LYS A 46 -26.78 -7.09 -4.14
C LYS A 46 -25.71 -7.19 -5.21
N ALA A 47 -25.26 -6.04 -5.70
CA ALA A 47 -24.12 -5.97 -6.61
C ALA A 47 -23.02 -6.85 -6.03
N ALA A 48 -22.73 -7.96 -6.71
CA ALA A 48 -21.70 -8.87 -6.28
C ALA A 48 -20.40 -8.07 -6.26
N THR A 49 -19.86 -7.84 -5.07
CA THR A 49 -18.59 -7.13 -4.87
C THR A 49 -17.55 -7.74 -5.80
N LYS A 50 -16.92 -6.93 -6.67
CA LYS A 50 -15.92 -7.35 -7.68
C LYS A 50 -14.57 -7.78 -7.09
N ILE A 51 -14.55 -8.30 -5.85
CA ILE A 51 -13.32 -8.76 -5.20
C ILE A 51 -12.91 -10.10 -5.85
N PRO A 52 -11.68 -10.20 -6.41
CA PRO A 52 -11.18 -11.44 -7.01
C PRO A 52 -11.26 -12.65 -6.06
N GLY A 53 -11.49 -13.84 -6.62
CA GLY A 53 -11.74 -15.06 -5.84
C GLY A 53 -10.61 -15.44 -4.88
N TYR A 54 -9.36 -15.16 -5.23
CA TYR A 54 -8.19 -15.48 -4.40
C TYR A 54 -8.16 -14.75 -3.04
N TYR A 55 -8.86 -13.61 -2.90
CA TYR A 55 -9.03 -12.92 -1.61
C TYR A 55 -9.95 -13.66 -0.63
N LYS A 56 -10.75 -14.61 -1.13
CA LYS A 56 -11.69 -15.39 -0.32
C LYS A 56 -11.06 -16.65 0.27
N LEU A 57 -9.82 -16.95 -0.10
CA LEU A 57 -9.08 -18.08 0.45
C LEU A 57 -8.67 -17.80 1.90
N ALA A 58 -8.61 -18.84 2.73
CA ALA A 58 -8.12 -18.71 4.10
C ALA A 58 -6.62 -18.33 4.10
N PRO A 59 -6.17 -17.46 5.01
CA PRO A 59 -4.75 -17.13 5.14
C PRO A 59 -3.95 -18.35 5.63
N THR A 60 -2.68 -18.44 5.22
CA THR A 60 -1.74 -19.41 5.78
C THR A 60 -1.27 -18.90 7.14
N TYR A 61 -1.41 -19.73 8.19
CA TYR A 61 -0.96 -19.37 9.54
C TYR A 61 -0.20 -20.54 10.20
N PRO A 62 1.03 -20.33 10.72
CA PRO A 62 1.79 -19.07 10.67
C PRO A 62 2.15 -18.67 9.23
N SER A 63 2.39 -17.38 9.01
CA SER A 63 2.84 -16.87 7.71
C SER A 63 4.18 -17.51 7.34
N PRO A 64 4.40 -17.94 6.08
CA PRO A 64 5.70 -18.43 5.62
C PRO A 64 6.71 -17.29 5.37
N PHE A 65 6.28 -16.04 5.52
CA PHE A 65 7.11 -14.86 5.38
C PHE A 65 7.48 -14.32 6.76
N SER A 66 8.77 -14.12 6.98
CA SER A 66 9.29 -13.61 8.25
C SER A 66 8.94 -12.13 8.47
N GLY A 67 8.80 -11.38 7.37
CA GLY A 67 8.60 -9.93 7.40
C GLY A 67 9.87 -9.16 7.75
N THR A 68 11.02 -9.58 7.21
CA THR A 68 12.32 -8.94 7.48
C THR A 68 13.08 -8.61 6.21
N LEU A 69 13.90 -7.56 6.27
CA LEU A 69 14.82 -7.22 5.19
C LEU A 69 15.91 -8.29 5.04
N GLU A 70 16.40 -8.83 6.14
CA GLU A 70 17.43 -9.86 6.19
C GLU A 70 17.02 -11.08 5.38
N ALA A 71 15.79 -11.59 5.55
CA ALA A 71 15.28 -12.71 4.75
C ALA A 71 15.24 -12.40 3.23
N SER A 72 14.98 -11.14 2.86
CA SER A 72 15.05 -10.71 1.46
C SER A 72 16.48 -10.70 0.92
N LEU A 73 17.43 -10.19 1.72
CA LEU A 73 18.86 -10.13 1.37
C LEU A 73 19.48 -11.53 1.28
N ASP A 74 19.15 -12.42 2.21
CA ASP A 74 19.57 -13.83 2.19
C ASP A 74 19.07 -14.53 0.93
N ALA A 75 17.82 -14.29 0.52
CA ALA A 75 17.27 -14.83 -0.72
C ALA A 75 17.99 -14.30 -1.97
N ILE A 76 18.40 -13.03 -1.97
CA ILE A 76 19.22 -12.44 -3.05
C ILE A 76 20.62 -13.07 -3.08
N LEU A 77 21.24 -13.31 -1.93
CA LEU A 77 22.55 -13.96 -1.84
C LEU A 77 22.48 -15.42 -2.29
N ALA A 78 21.44 -16.15 -1.91
CA ALA A 78 21.18 -17.50 -2.40
C ALA A 78 21.03 -17.52 -3.93
N PHE A 79 20.22 -16.60 -4.49
CA PHE A 79 20.09 -16.44 -5.94
C PHE A 79 21.44 -16.11 -6.60
N SER A 80 22.22 -15.19 -6.02
CA SER A 80 23.55 -14.84 -6.51
C SER A 80 24.48 -16.05 -6.57
N SER A 81 24.47 -16.91 -5.55
CA SER A 81 25.31 -18.11 -5.50
C SER A 81 25.05 -19.04 -6.70
N LEU A 82 23.78 -19.22 -7.06
CA LEU A 82 23.34 -20.09 -8.15
C LEU A 82 23.77 -19.58 -9.53
N TYR A 83 23.84 -18.26 -9.71
CA TYR A 83 24.11 -17.63 -11.00
C TYR A 83 25.43 -16.84 -11.05
N SER A 84 26.30 -17.04 -10.06
CA SER A 84 27.56 -16.30 -9.86
C SER A 84 28.52 -16.38 -11.06
N GLY A 85 28.49 -17.48 -11.83
CA GLY A 85 29.33 -17.66 -13.02
C GLY A 85 28.83 -16.98 -14.29
N ILE A 86 27.67 -16.31 -14.26
CA ILE A 86 27.05 -15.75 -15.47
C ILE A 86 27.32 -14.25 -15.57
N THR A 87 27.98 -13.84 -16.66
CA THR A 87 28.32 -12.45 -16.94
C THR A 87 27.08 -11.55 -16.94
N GLY A 88 27.15 -10.41 -16.26
CA GLY A 88 26.08 -9.43 -16.14
C GLY A 88 25.17 -9.61 -14.91
N VAL A 89 25.15 -10.80 -14.29
CA VAL A 89 24.38 -11.04 -13.06
C VAL A 89 24.92 -10.23 -11.89
N SER A 90 26.25 -10.09 -11.77
CA SER A 90 26.88 -9.36 -10.66
C SER A 90 26.37 -7.93 -10.49
N ALA A 91 26.11 -7.21 -11.59
CA ALA A 91 25.58 -5.84 -11.56
C ALA A 91 24.14 -5.79 -11.02
N LEU A 92 23.31 -6.78 -11.39
CA LEU A 92 21.94 -6.93 -10.88
C LEU A 92 21.97 -7.21 -9.37
N ILE A 93 22.77 -8.18 -8.93
CA ILE A 93 22.87 -8.55 -7.51
C ILE A 93 23.40 -7.38 -6.68
N THR A 94 24.46 -6.72 -7.15
CA THR A 94 25.03 -5.56 -6.46
C THR A 94 23.97 -4.47 -6.28
N SER A 95 23.15 -4.21 -7.30
CA SER A 95 22.08 -3.22 -7.23
C SER A 95 20.94 -3.61 -6.29
N LEU A 96 20.66 -4.91 -6.15
CA LEU A 96 19.64 -5.42 -5.22
C LEU A 96 20.11 -5.36 -3.76
N LEU A 97 21.38 -5.66 -3.51
CA LEU A 97 21.95 -5.69 -2.15
C LEU A 97 22.20 -4.29 -1.57
N GLN A 98 22.44 -3.30 -2.42
CA GLN A 98 22.62 -1.92 -1.98
C GLN A 98 21.33 -1.32 -1.39
N ASP A 99 21.49 -0.19 -0.69
CA ASP A 99 20.37 0.63 -0.29
C ASP A 99 19.57 1.11 -1.52
N PRO A 100 18.23 1.20 -1.43
CA PRO A 100 17.41 1.59 -2.56
C PRO A 100 17.74 3.00 -3.07
N LYS A 101 18.25 3.11 -4.29
CA LYS A 101 18.47 4.39 -4.98
C LYS A 101 17.43 4.61 -6.07
N PRO A 102 16.86 5.83 -6.21
CA PRO A 102 15.80 6.11 -7.18
C PRO A 102 16.27 6.14 -8.64
N ASP A 103 17.58 6.20 -8.87
CA ASP A 103 18.23 6.31 -10.18
C ASP A 103 18.64 4.95 -10.77
N VAL A 104 18.38 3.84 -10.07
CA VAL A 104 18.68 2.49 -10.59
C VAL A 104 17.79 2.20 -11.80
N TYR A 105 18.42 2.13 -12.97
CA TYR A 105 17.71 1.85 -14.20
C TYR A 105 17.65 0.34 -14.50
N TRP A 106 16.68 -0.33 -13.88
CA TRP A 106 16.49 -1.79 -13.99
C TRP A 106 16.40 -2.29 -15.44
N GLY A 107 15.74 -1.55 -16.32
CA GLY A 107 15.63 -1.92 -17.73
C GLY A 107 16.98 -2.01 -18.43
N LEU A 108 17.93 -1.13 -18.10
CA LEU A 108 19.29 -1.17 -18.63
C LEU A 108 20.06 -2.37 -18.07
N LEU A 109 19.98 -2.63 -16.76
CA LEU A 109 20.66 -3.79 -16.16
C LEU A 109 20.17 -5.11 -16.76
N LEU A 110 18.86 -5.27 -16.97
CA LEU A 110 18.30 -6.45 -17.63
C LEU A 110 18.66 -6.52 -19.13
N SER A 111 18.80 -5.38 -19.80
CA SER A 111 19.27 -5.33 -21.20
C SER A 111 20.74 -5.72 -21.31
N GLN A 112 21.59 -5.28 -20.37
CA GLN A 112 22.99 -5.68 -20.29
C GLN A 112 23.16 -7.18 -20.01
N LEU A 113 22.30 -7.76 -19.16
CA LEU A 113 22.24 -9.21 -18.98
C LEU A 113 21.89 -9.92 -20.31
N THR A 114 20.90 -9.40 -21.05
CA THR A 114 20.52 -9.94 -22.37
C THR A 114 21.70 -9.91 -23.34
N PHE A 115 22.43 -8.80 -23.38
CA PHE A 115 23.58 -8.65 -24.25
C PHE A 115 24.76 -9.54 -23.85
N SER A 116 25.06 -9.64 -22.55
CA SER A 116 26.25 -10.32 -22.03
C SER A 116 26.08 -11.84 -21.94
N ALA A 117 24.85 -12.31 -21.73
CA ALA A 117 24.54 -13.72 -21.53
C ALA A 117 23.21 -14.12 -22.23
N PRO A 118 23.09 -13.95 -23.56
CA PRO A 118 21.82 -14.11 -24.28
C PRO A 118 21.19 -15.49 -24.09
N ALA A 119 22.00 -16.55 -24.02
CA ALA A 119 21.54 -17.93 -23.81
C ALA A 119 20.86 -18.14 -22.44
N PHE A 120 21.20 -17.34 -21.43
CA PHE A 120 20.70 -17.48 -20.06
C PHE A 120 19.75 -16.34 -19.65
N ALA A 121 19.74 -15.24 -20.39
CA ALA A 121 19.07 -14.01 -19.98
C ALA A 121 17.56 -14.19 -19.72
N ARG A 122 16.86 -14.93 -20.58
CA ARG A 122 15.43 -15.23 -20.37
C ARG A 122 15.21 -16.00 -19.07
N HIS A 123 15.96 -17.09 -18.88
CA HIS A 123 15.86 -17.93 -17.69
C HIS A 123 16.14 -17.12 -16.42
N ILE A 124 17.25 -16.39 -16.36
CA ILE A 124 17.63 -15.57 -15.20
C ILE A 124 16.60 -14.46 -14.94
N THR A 125 16.08 -13.81 -15.99
CA THR A 125 15.05 -12.77 -15.83
C THR A 125 13.76 -13.36 -15.27
N THR A 126 13.36 -14.55 -15.72
CA THR A 126 12.20 -15.28 -15.17
C THR A 126 12.42 -15.67 -13.71
N GLU A 127 13.59 -16.21 -13.35
CA GLU A 127 13.90 -16.57 -11.97
C GLU A 127 13.98 -15.34 -11.06
N LEU A 128 14.53 -14.23 -11.56
CA LEU A 128 14.54 -12.95 -10.84
C LEU A 128 13.13 -12.40 -10.64
N PHE A 129 12.25 -12.52 -11.64
CA PHE A 129 10.85 -12.15 -11.51
C PHE A 129 10.16 -12.94 -10.40
N PHE A 130 10.36 -14.26 -10.35
CA PHE A 130 9.77 -15.11 -9.32
C PHE A 130 10.41 -14.94 -7.95
N LEU A 131 11.71 -14.71 -7.86
CA LEU A 131 12.37 -14.29 -6.62
C LEU A 131 11.67 -13.04 -6.07
N ALA A 132 11.46 -12.04 -6.91
CA ALA A 132 10.87 -10.77 -6.49
C ALA A 132 9.39 -10.91 -6.10
N THR A 133 8.57 -11.61 -6.90
CA THR A 133 7.12 -11.74 -6.64
C THR A 133 6.77 -12.75 -5.57
N ARG A 134 7.55 -13.81 -5.39
CA ARG A 134 7.25 -14.90 -4.44
C ARG A 134 8.00 -14.80 -3.12
N THR A 135 9.08 -14.02 -3.07
CA THR A 135 9.88 -13.87 -1.85
C THR A 135 10.05 -12.39 -1.48
N LEU A 136 10.69 -11.59 -2.34
CA LEU A 136 11.14 -10.25 -1.93
C LEU A 136 9.99 -9.29 -1.61
N LEU A 137 9.01 -9.17 -2.50
CA LEU A 137 7.82 -8.34 -2.26
C LEU A 137 7.02 -8.84 -1.04
N PRO A 138 6.68 -10.15 -0.93
CA PRO A 138 5.99 -10.67 0.25
C PRO A 138 6.68 -10.40 1.60
N GLU A 139 8.00 -10.58 1.71
CA GLU A 139 8.75 -10.25 2.94
C GLU A 139 8.60 -8.75 3.26
N GLN A 140 8.81 -7.89 2.26
CA GLN A 140 8.72 -6.44 2.46
C GLN A 140 7.31 -5.92 2.73
N ILE A 141 6.26 -6.57 2.17
CA ILE A 141 4.86 -6.25 2.47
C ILE A 141 4.53 -6.63 3.92
N THR A 142 4.99 -7.81 4.35
CA THR A 142 4.79 -8.28 5.73
C THR A 142 5.46 -7.33 6.73
N GLU A 143 6.70 -6.92 6.45
CA GLU A 143 7.44 -5.91 7.24
C GLU A 143 6.70 -4.57 7.29
N ASN A 144 6.29 -4.03 6.14
CA ASN A 144 5.54 -2.78 6.02
C ASN A 144 4.27 -2.78 6.87
N ARG A 145 3.49 -3.87 6.76
CA ARG A 145 2.24 -4.01 7.51
C ARG A 145 2.48 -4.13 9.01
N SER A 146 3.53 -4.83 9.42
CA SER A 146 3.91 -4.90 10.84
C SER A 146 4.31 -3.53 11.39
N LEU A 147 5.15 -2.78 10.66
CA LEU A 147 5.53 -1.40 11.03
C LEU A 147 4.30 -0.49 11.16
N LEU A 148 3.40 -0.53 10.18
CA LEU A 148 2.16 0.26 10.20
C LEU A 148 1.21 -0.14 11.33
N ALA A 149 1.06 -1.44 11.62
CA ALA A 149 0.23 -1.90 12.72
C ALA A 149 0.74 -1.36 14.05
N ARG A 150 2.05 -1.48 14.31
CA ARG A 150 2.69 -0.92 15.53
C ARG A 150 2.52 0.59 15.62
N LEU A 151 2.72 1.29 14.50
CA LEU A 151 2.51 2.73 14.39
C LEU A 151 1.08 3.12 14.78
N TYR A 152 0.09 2.50 14.15
CA TYR A 152 -1.31 2.82 14.42
C TYR A 152 -1.75 2.43 15.83
N ASP A 153 -1.21 1.34 16.37
CA ASP A 153 -1.45 0.93 17.76
C ASP A 153 -0.82 1.88 18.77
N ARG A 154 0.34 2.49 18.49
CA ARG A 154 0.94 3.51 19.38
C ARG A 154 0.22 4.86 19.27
N LYS A 155 -0.24 5.23 18.07
CA LYS A 155 -0.86 6.54 17.79
C LYS A 155 -2.34 6.42 17.45
N LYS A 156 -3.10 5.69 18.28
CA LYS A 156 -4.54 5.45 18.08
C LYS A 156 -5.35 6.72 17.88
N GLN A 157 -4.96 7.79 18.60
CA GLN A 157 -5.65 9.08 18.65
C GLN A 157 -5.36 10.01 17.46
N LEU A 158 -4.24 9.83 16.75
CA LEU A 158 -3.90 10.72 15.64
C LEU A 158 -4.59 10.25 14.36
N ALA A 159 -5.21 11.19 13.66
CA ALA A 159 -5.83 10.96 12.36
C ALA A 159 -4.78 10.92 11.22
N ILE A 160 -3.68 10.18 11.40
CA ILE A 160 -2.60 10.14 10.42
C ILE A 160 -2.99 9.17 9.30
N ARG A 161 -2.99 9.67 8.06
CA ARG A 161 -2.98 8.81 6.87
C ARG A 161 -1.56 8.80 6.31
N LEU A 162 -0.97 7.62 6.19
CA LEU A 162 0.40 7.45 5.73
C LEU A 162 0.39 7.05 4.26
N LEU A 163 1.11 7.81 3.43
CA LEU A 163 1.30 7.51 2.00
C LEU A 163 2.34 6.39 1.76
N LEU A 164 2.93 5.84 2.83
CA LEU A 164 4.04 4.88 2.79
C LEU A 164 3.58 3.42 2.81
N ARG A 165 2.26 3.20 2.82
CA ARG A 165 1.70 1.85 2.76
C ARG A 165 2.02 1.22 1.41
N TYR A 166 2.32 -0.06 1.41
CA TYR A 166 2.64 -0.77 0.16
C TYR A 166 1.50 -0.70 -0.86
N ASP A 167 0.23 -0.75 -0.40
CA ASP A 167 -0.97 -0.66 -1.24
C ASP A 167 -1.26 0.76 -1.74
N MET A 168 -0.35 1.71 -1.51
CA MET A 168 -0.36 3.06 -2.08
C MET A 168 0.76 3.27 -3.11
N LEU A 169 1.60 2.25 -3.35
CA LEU A 169 2.63 2.30 -4.41
C LEU A 169 2.04 2.26 -5.82
N ARG A 170 0.77 1.85 -5.96
CA ARG A 170 0.01 1.84 -7.21
C ARG A 170 -1.40 2.37 -7.00
N GLU A 171 -2.04 2.72 -8.11
CA GLU A 171 -3.42 3.16 -8.14
C GLU A 171 -4.35 2.08 -7.57
N TRP A 172 -5.29 2.51 -6.74
CA TRP A 172 -6.32 1.66 -6.17
C TRP A 172 -7.31 1.25 -7.26
N LYS A 173 -7.69 -0.02 -7.28
CA LYS A 173 -8.77 -0.49 -8.12
C LYS A 173 -10.07 0.13 -7.63
N MET A 174 -10.77 0.79 -8.53
CA MET A 174 -12.04 1.44 -8.25
C MET A 174 -13.19 0.54 -8.69
N GLU A 175 -14.22 0.42 -7.85
CA GLU A 175 -15.50 -0.16 -8.23
C GLU A 175 -16.38 0.95 -8.79
N SER A 176 -16.78 0.80 -10.05
CA SER A 176 -17.81 1.65 -10.67
C SER A 176 -19.11 1.42 -9.93
N GLY A 177 -19.45 2.33 -9.02
CA GLY A 177 -20.69 2.27 -8.24
C GLY A 177 -21.90 2.69 -9.08
N SER A 178 -23.10 2.38 -8.59
CA SER A 178 -24.35 2.97 -9.10
C SER A 178 -24.57 4.42 -8.64
N GLY A 179 -23.65 4.96 -7.85
CA GLY A 179 -23.66 6.34 -7.34
C GLY A 179 -22.76 7.29 -8.14
N PRO A 180 -22.72 8.57 -7.76
CA PRO A 180 -22.01 9.61 -8.51
C PRO A 180 -20.47 9.55 -8.39
N ARG A 181 -19.92 8.59 -7.63
CA ARG A 181 -18.48 8.46 -7.41
C ARG A 181 -18.05 7.02 -7.34
N ASP A 182 -16.91 6.76 -7.95
CA ASP A 182 -16.16 5.53 -7.82
C ASP A 182 -15.67 5.33 -6.37
N THR A 183 -15.74 4.09 -5.89
CA THR A 183 -15.28 3.72 -4.54
C THR A 183 -14.11 2.74 -4.63
N PRO A 184 -13.05 2.90 -3.83
CA PRO A 184 -11.94 1.96 -3.87
C PRO A 184 -12.38 0.57 -3.38
N VAL A 185 -11.94 -0.47 -4.07
CA VAL A 185 -12.15 -1.86 -3.65
C VAL A 185 -11.26 -2.13 -2.43
N THR A 186 -11.88 -2.45 -1.30
CA THR A 186 -11.16 -2.72 -0.05
C THR A 186 -11.44 -4.12 0.47
N VAL A 187 -10.41 -4.73 1.07
CA VAL A 187 -10.48 -6.04 1.71
C VAL A 187 -10.17 -5.88 3.19
N ALA A 188 -11.02 -6.44 4.04
CA ALA A 188 -10.83 -6.38 5.48
C ALA A 188 -9.64 -7.25 5.91
N SER A 189 -8.81 -6.69 6.78
CA SER A 189 -7.70 -7.41 7.42
C SER A 189 -8.24 -8.17 8.62
N LEU A 190 -8.65 -9.42 8.38
CA LEU A 190 -9.25 -10.30 9.39
C LEU A 190 -8.17 -11.16 10.07
N PRO A 191 -8.34 -11.51 11.35
CA PRO A 191 -7.43 -12.46 12.00
C PRO A 191 -7.53 -13.84 11.34
N PRO A 192 -6.46 -14.64 11.38
CA PRO A 192 -6.52 -16.03 10.93
C PRO A 192 -7.55 -16.80 11.78
N PRO A 193 -8.21 -17.82 11.20
CA PRO A 193 -9.11 -18.67 11.96
C PRO A 193 -8.37 -19.33 13.13
N PRO A 194 -9.01 -19.49 14.31
CA PRO A 194 -8.39 -20.18 15.43
C PRO A 194 -8.05 -21.62 15.01
N PRO A 195 -6.94 -22.18 15.53
CA PRO A 195 -6.64 -23.58 15.29
C PRO A 195 -7.81 -24.43 15.81
N PRO A 196 -8.17 -25.52 15.10
CA PRO A 196 -9.23 -26.41 15.57
C PRO A 196 -8.89 -26.92 16.97
N PRO A 197 -9.88 -27.07 17.86
CA PRO A 197 -9.64 -27.59 19.19
C PRO A 197 -8.94 -28.95 19.08
N ALA A 198 -7.83 -29.12 19.81
CA ALA A 198 -7.12 -30.38 19.88
C ALA A 198 -8.09 -31.46 20.35
N THR A 199 -8.55 -32.29 19.42
CA THR A 199 -9.36 -33.46 19.76
C THR A 199 -8.43 -34.40 20.52
N THR A 200 -8.84 -34.79 21.72
CA THR A 200 -8.14 -35.65 22.69
C THR A 200 -7.94 -37.10 22.21
N SER A 201 -7.90 -37.34 20.90
CA SER A 201 -7.38 -38.59 20.36
C SER A 201 -5.86 -38.57 20.44
N HIS A 202 -5.28 -39.55 21.11
CA HIS A 202 -3.85 -39.91 21.18
C HIS A 202 -3.18 -40.20 19.81
N GLN A 203 -3.69 -39.63 18.73
CA GLN A 203 -3.01 -39.62 17.45
C GLN A 203 -2.09 -38.38 17.47
N PRO A 204 -0.77 -38.52 17.24
CA PRO A 204 0.09 -37.37 17.06
C PRO A 204 -0.61 -36.46 16.06
N PRO A 205 -0.78 -35.16 16.35
CA PRO A 205 -1.35 -34.26 15.37
C PRO A 205 -0.46 -34.42 14.15
N ALA A 206 -1.03 -35.00 13.08
CA ALA A 206 -0.45 -34.80 11.77
C ALA A 206 -0.36 -33.29 11.68
N ALA A 207 0.88 -32.77 11.77
CA ALA A 207 1.16 -31.38 11.53
C ALA A 207 0.31 -31.05 10.32
N GLN A 208 -0.59 -30.10 10.45
CA GLN A 208 -1.29 -29.57 9.29
C GLN A 208 -0.16 -29.05 8.42
N THR A 209 0.34 -29.93 7.56
CA THR A 209 1.45 -29.66 6.68
C THR A 209 0.99 -28.42 5.96
N PRO A 210 1.78 -27.33 6.01
CA PRO A 210 1.42 -26.14 5.26
C PRO A 210 1.05 -26.62 3.89
N VAL A 211 -0.13 -26.22 3.45
CA VAL A 211 -0.74 -26.64 2.18
C VAL A 211 0.07 -26.00 1.06
N SER A 212 1.32 -26.40 0.92
CA SER A 212 2.11 -26.23 -0.27
C SER A 212 1.75 -27.44 -1.13
N PRO A 213 0.96 -27.26 -2.19
CA PRO A 213 0.84 -28.27 -3.24
C PRO A 213 2.14 -28.27 -4.08
N SER A 214 3.30 -28.18 -3.43
CA SER A 214 4.58 -28.37 -4.09
C SER A 214 4.71 -29.86 -4.31
N SER A 215 4.12 -30.36 -5.40
CA SER A 215 4.32 -31.75 -5.78
C SER A 215 5.83 -31.97 -5.94
N ALA A 216 6.34 -33.17 -5.62
CA ALA A 216 7.74 -33.49 -5.83
C ALA A 216 8.20 -33.21 -7.28
N ALA A 217 7.26 -33.23 -8.24
CA ALA A 217 7.50 -32.83 -9.63
C ALA A 217 7.78 -31.33 -9.81
N TYR A 218 7.15 -30.46 -9.01
CA TYR A 218 7.41 -29.01 -9.03
C TYR A 218 8.83 -28.71 -8.53
N GLU A 219 9.22 -29.31 -7.40
CA GLU A 219 10.55 -29.11 -6.81
C GLU A 219 11.64 -29.65 -7.73
N ALA A 220 11.40 -30.77 -8.42
CA ALA A 220 12.31 -31.27 -9.44
C ALA A 220 12.47 -30.30 -10.62
N LYS A 221 11.40 -29.58 -11.01
CA LYS A 221 11.43 -28.62 -12.13
C LYS A 221 12.05 -27.27 -11.73
N TYR A 222 11.79 -26.79 -10.51
CA TYR A 222 12.25 -25.49 -10.03
C TYR A 222 12.78 -25.57 -8.58
N PRO A 223 13.95 -26.21 -8.36
CA PRO A 223 14.45 -26.54 -7.02
C PRO A 223 14.77 -25.33 -6.14
N HIS A 224 14.96 -24.16 -6.73
CA HIS A 224 15.34 -22.94 -6.02
C HIS A 224 14.25 -21.86 -6.03
N ARG A 225 13.10 -22.15 -6.62
CA ARG A 225 11.98 -21.22 -6.73
C ARG A 225 10.95 -21.54 -5.65
N ARG A 226 10.55 -20.54 -4.86
CA ARG A 226 9.42 -20.71 -3.94
C ARG A 226 8.16 -21.02 -4.76
N PRO A 227 7.35 -22.04 -4.40
CA PRO A 227 6.11 -22.33 -5.11
C PRO A 227 5.12 -21.17 -4.97
N LEU A 228 4.21 -21.02 -5.94
CA LEU A 228 3.12 -20.06 -5.83
C LEU A 228 2.24 -20.41 -4.63
N LEU A 229 1.93 -19.42 -3.82
CA LEU A 229 0.98 -19.54 -2.71
C LEU A 229 -0.38 -18.96 -3.16
N PRO A 230 -1.40 -19.78 -3.48
CA PRO A 230 -2.65 -19.26 -4.06
C PRO A 230 -3.38 -18.27 -3.15
N ASN A 231 -3.22 -18.43 -1.84
CA ASN A 231 -3.74 -17.58 -0.80
C ASN A 231 -2.71 -16.55 -0.29
N ILE A 232 -1.73 -16.15 -1.12
CA ILE A 232 -0.68 -15.20 -0.72
C ILE A 232 -1.25 -13.86 -0.25
N LEU A 233 -2.22 -13.29 -0.96
CA LEU A 233 -2.82 -12.02 -0.59
C LEU A 233 -3.54 -12.07 0.76
N PRO A 234 -4.51 -12.98 1.01
CA PRO A 234 -5.11 -13.09 2.33
C PRO A 234 -4.08 -13.40 3.43
N THR A 235 -3.01 -14.15 3.12
CA THR A 235 -1.90 -14.41 4.06
C THR A 235 -1.15 -13.13 4.42
N LEU A 236 -0.77 -12.31 3.44
CA LEU A 236 -0.03 -11.06 3.65
C LEU A 236 -0.86 -10.00 4.35
N ILE A 237 -2.18 -9.94 4.08
CA ILE A 237 -3.06 -8.91 4.67
C ILE A 237 -3.73 -9.32 5.97
N ALA A 238 -3.56 -10.57 6.42
CA ALA A 238 -4.15 -11.05 7.65
C ALA A 238 -3.78 -10.14 8.84
N ALA A 239 -4.73 -9.95 9.76
CA ALA A 239 -4.44 -9.34 11.04
C ALA A 239 -3.64 -10.31 11.92
N PRO A 240 -2.92 -9.84 12.95
CA PRO A 240 -2.31 -10.73 13.93
C PRO A 240 -3.37 -11.62 14.62
N PRO A 241 -2.95 -12.74 15.24
CA PRO A 241 -3.84 -13.54 16.08
C PRO A 241 -4.56 -12.67 17.12
N GLY A 242 -5.87 -12.86 17.28
CA GLY A 242 -6.70 -12.01 18.14
C GLY A 242 -7.15 -10.69 17.48
N GLY A 243 -6.64 -10.34 16.30
CA GLY A 243 -6.99 -9.15 15.55
C GLY A 243 -6.29 -7.88 16.06
N PHE A 244 -6.64 -6.74 15.46
CA PHE A 244 -6.12 -5.44 15.89
C PHE A 244 -6.76 -4.96 17.19
N THR A 245 -5.99 -4.20 17.97
CA THR A 245 -6.41 -3.76 19.31
C THR A 245 -7.63 -2.84 19.33
N THR A 246 -7.91 -2.13 18.23
CA THR A 246 -9.07 -1.24 18.11
C THR A 246 -9.72 -1.34 16.74
N HIS A 247 -11.00 -0.96 16.67
CA HIS A 247 -11.71 -0.82 15.40
C HIS A 247 -11.02 0.21 14.48
N ALA A 248 -10.53 1.34 15.02
CA ALA A 248 -9.85 2.36 14.23
C ALA A 248 -8.58 1.81 13.54
N VAL A 249 -7.77 1.02 14.26
CA VAL A 249 -6.59 0.36 13.68
C VAL A 249 -7.02 -0.66 12.62
N ARG A 250 -8.04 -1.47 12.89
CA ARG A 250 -8.60 -2.42 11.92
C ARG A 250 -9.03 -1.73 10.62
N GLU A 251 -9.73 -0.62 10.71
CA GLU A 251 -10.16 0.18 9.56
C GLU A 251 -8.97 0.74 8.78
N ARG A 252 -7.98 1.28 9.49
CA ARG A 252 -6.74 1.80 8.88
C ARG A 252 -5.90 0.68 8.25
N MET A 253 -5.96 -0.54 8.77
CA MET A 253 -5.21 -1.68 8.25
C MET A 253 -5.93 -2.42 7.11
N ARG A 254 -7.16 -2.04 6.71
CA ARG A 254 -7.83 -2.60 5.52
C ARG A 254 -6.95 -2.46 4.28
N HIS A 255 -6.90 -3.49 3.45
CA HIS A 255 -6.14 -3.48 2.20
C HIS A 255 -6.92 -2.82 1.06
N HIS A 256 -6.29 -1.92 0.30
CA HIS A 256 -6.84 -1.42 -0.95
C HIS A 256 -6.30 -2.26 -2.09
N VAL A 257 -7.20 -2.85 -2.89
CA VAL A 257 -6.76 -3.71 -3.99
C VAL A 257 -6.03 -2.86 -5.03
N THR A 258 -4.86 -3.31 -5.49
CA THR A 258 -4.02 -2.59 -6.46
C THR A 258 -3.60 -3.48 -7.62
N GLY A 259 -2.97 -2.89 -8.65
CA GLY A 259 -2.32 -3.65 -9.71
C GLY A 259 -0.99 -4.29 -9.30
N LEU A 260 -0.50 -4.10 -8.06
CA LEU A 260 0.65 -4.86 -7.55
C LEU A 260 0.24 -6.29 -7.18
N ASP A 261 -0.98 -6.43 -6.65
CA ASP A 261 -1.56 -7.70 -6.20
C ASP A 261 -1.61 -8.73 -7.33
N ASP A 262 -1.87 -8.26 -8.56
CA ASP A 262 -1.93 -9.10 -9.75
C ASP A 262 -0.58 -9.79 -10.04
N TYR A 263 0.56 -9.17 -9.68
CA TYR A 263 1.88 -9.79 -9.85
C TYR A 263 2.14 -10.92 -8.86
N LEU A 264 1.53 -10.87 -7.67
CA LEU A 264 1.76 -11.84 -6.60
C LEU A 264 1.02 -13.17 -6.86
N VAL A 265 0.04 -13.16 -7.76
CA VAL A 265 -0.80 -14.32 -8.07
C VAL A 265 -0.53 -14.93 -9.45
N LEU A 266 0.51 -14.48 -10.16
CA LEU A 266 0.88 -15.02 -11.48
C LEU A 266 1.45 -16.43 -11.37
N THR A 267 0.96 -17.31 -12.23
CA THR A 267 1.43 -18.68 -12.36
C THR A 267 2.72 -18.76 -13.17
N ASP A 268 3.39 -19.92 -13.11
CA ASP A 268 4.55 -20.21 -13.95
C ASP A 268 4.15 -20.11 -15.44
N GLU A 269 2.98 -20.64 -15.79
CA GLU A 269 2.43 -20.66 -17.15
C GLU A 269 2.13 -19.26 -17.69
N ASP A 270 1.56 -18.37 -16.85
CA ASP A 270 1.29 -16.98 -17.23
C ASP A 270 2.56 -16.26 -17.68
N VAL A 271 3.66 -16.47 -16.93
CA VAL A 271 4.97 -15.82 -17.19
C VAL A 271 5.71 -16.50 -18.33
N GLU A 272 5.60 -17.83 -18.46
CA GLU A 272 6.17 -18.57 -19.60
C GLU A 272 5.58 -18.10 -20.93
N GLY A 273 4.30 -17.71 -20.96
CA GLY A 273 3.62 -17.14 -22.12
C GLY A 273 4.10 -15.74 -22.52
N TRP A 274 4.91 -15.05 -21.70
CA TRP A 274 5.38 -13.71 -22.02
C TRP A 274 6.54 -13.72 -23.01
N GLY A 275 6.45 -12.84 -24.01
CA GLY A 275 7.59 -12.47 -24.85
C GLY A 275 8.70 -11.80 -24.04
N GLU A 276 9.93 -11.85 -24.55
CA GLU A 276 11.13 -11.35 -23.85
C GLU A 276 11.01 -9.88 -23.43
N TRP A 277 10.48 -9.02 -24.32
CA TRP A 277 10.26 -7.62 -24.01
C TRP A 277 9.32 -7.42 -22.81
N LEU A 278 8.19 -8.13 -22.79
CA LEU A 278 7.19 -8.01 -21.73
C LEU A 278 7.76 -8.52 -20.41
N LEU A 279 8.46 -9.66 -20.43
CA LEU A 279 9.12 -10.22 -19.26
C LEU A 279 10.10 -9.22 -18.64
N ARG A 280 10.98 -8.60 -19.42
CA ARG A 280 11.93 -7.58 -18.93
C ARG A 280 11.22 -6.35 -18.37
N LEU A 281 10.18 -5.87 -19.05
CA LEU A 281 9.40 -4.72 -18.60
C LEU A 281 8.73 -5.01 -17.25
N LYS A 282 8.04 -6.15 -17.12
CA LYS A 282 7.36 -6.54 -15.88
C LYS A 282 8.35 -6.81 -14.75
N THR A 283 9.48 -7.44 -15.04
CA THR A 283 10.55 -7.65 -14.06
C THR A 283 11.09 -6.32 -13.55
N SER A 284 11.39 -5.37 -14.44
CA SER A 284 11.84 -4.03 -14.05
C SER A 284 10.83 -3.33 -13.13
N GLN A 285 9.53 -3.42 -13.45
CA GLN A 285 8.47 -2.82 -12.63
C GLN A 285 8.38 -3.45 -11.24
N VAL A 286 8.44 -4.79 -11.15
CA VAL A 286 8.39 -5.50 -9.87
C VAL A 286 9.60 -5.16 -8.99
N LEU A 287 10.80 -5.10 -9.57
CA LEU A 287 12.02 -4.71 -8.84
C LEU A 287 11.96 -3.27 -8.34
N LEU A 288 11.41 -2.36 -9.15
CA LEU A 288 11.18 -0.97 -8.73
C LEU A 288 10.18 -0.89 -7.56
N HIS A 289 9.08 -1.64 -7.61
CA HIS A 289 8.12 -1.70 -6.51
C HIS A 289 8.77 -2.24 -5.22
N TRP A 290 9.63 -3.25 -5.33
CA TRP A 290 10.37 -3.77 -4.18
C TRP A 290 11.33 -2.73 -3.59
N GLN A 291 12.10 -2.01 -4.42
CA GLN A 291 12.97 -0.94 -3.95
C GLN A 291 12.21 0.18 -3.23
N TRP A 292 11.10 0.62 -3.79
CA TRP A 292 10.25 1.63 -3.15
C TRP A 292 9.70 1.15 -1.83
N LEU A 293 9.30 -0.12 -1.75
CA LEU A 293 8.80 -0.68 -0.51
C LEU A 293 9.89 -0.77 0.56
N ARG A 294 11.09 -1.21 0.21
CA ARG A 294 12.26 -1.17 1.11
C ARG A 294 12.53 0.23 1.64
N ARG A 295 12.52 1.24 0.77
CA ARG A 295 12.72 2.63 1.16
C ARG A 295 11.61 3.12 2.10
N ASN A 296 10.35 2.77 1.82
CA ASN A 296 9.23 3.10 2.69
C ASN A 296 9.35 2.43 4.06
N ASN A 297 9.79 1.17 4.12
CA ASN A 297 9.99 0.43 5.37
C ASN A 297 11.09 1.06 6.21
N ALA A 298 12.23 1.40 5.59
CA ALA A 298 13.30 2.13 6.27
C ALA A 298 12.79 3.45 6.87
N PHE A 299 12.08 4.26 6.08
CA PHE A 299 11.51 5.52 6.56
C PHE A 299 10.48 5.32 7.69
N LEU A 300 9.61 4.30 7.59
CA LEU A 300 8.67 3.96 8.67
C LEU A 300 9.40 3.50 9.94
N GLY A 301 10.50 2.77 9.80
CA GLY A 301 11.38 2.36 10.90
C GLY A 301 12.02 3.57 11.59
N ASP A 302 12.56 4.51 10.81
CA ASP A 302 13.15 5.75 11.33
C ASP A 302 12.11 6.61 12.05
N MET A 303 10.91 6.72 11.48
CA MET A 303 9.77 7.35 12.13
C MET A 303 9.43 6.66 13.46
N GLU A 304 9.56 5.31 13.52
CA GLU A 304 9.31 4.54 14.74
C GLU A 304 10.21 4.91 15.91
N VAL A 305 11.41 5.41 15.63
CA VAL A 305 12.42 5.78 16.63
C VAL A 305 12.40 7.29 16.94
N SER A 306 12.38 8.15 15.92
CA SER A 306 12.71 9.58 16.09
C SER A 306 11.71 10.57 15.46
N GLY A 307 10.88 10.13 14.50
CA GLY A 307 10.11 11.04 13.64
C GLY A 307 8.69 11.38 14.13
N TRP A 308 8.31 10.96 15.34
CA TRP A 308 6.90 11.05 15.79
C TRP A 308 6.44 12.46 16.15
N GLU A 309 7.29 13.23 16.82
CA GLU A 309 6.95 14.57 17.30
C GLU A 309 6.76 15.55 16.15
N GLU A 310 7.55 15.40 15.08
CA GLU A 310 7.43 16.19 13.85
C GLU A 310 6.11 15.95 13.11
N LEU A 311 5.53 14.77 13.30
CA LEU A 311 4.33 14.32 12.60
C LEU A 311 3.05 14.83 13.27
N GLU A 312 3.07 14.99 14.59
CA GLU A 312 1.99 15.58 15.37
C GLU A 312 1.78 17.06 15.00
N ALA A 313 2.87 17.83 14.89
CA ALA A 313 2.81 19.24 14.50
C ALA A 313 2.22 19.46 13.09
N ARG A 314 2.39 18.52 12.16
CA ARG A 314 1.94 18.63 10.77
C ARG A 314 0.51 18.13 10.54
N ALA A 315 -0.06 17.36 11.46
CA ALA A 315 -1.42 16.85 11.33
C ALA A 315 -2.45 18.00 11.38
N ASP A 316 -2.19 19.01 12.21
CA ASP A 316 -3.01 20.23 12.33
C ASP A 316 -2.94 21.12 11.07
N GLU A 317 -1.87 20.98 10.28
CA GLU A 317 -1.62 21.72 9.04
C GLU A 317 -2.12 20.98 7.79
N CYS A 318 -2.52 19.71 7.90
CA CYS A 318 -2.92 18.90 6.77
C CYS A 318 -4.34 19.23 6.30
N VAL A 319 -4.44 20.09 5.29
CA VAL A 319 -5.70 20.58 4.68
C VAL A 319 -6.69 19.45 4.38
N TRP A 320 -6.21 18.29 3.95
CA TRP A 320 -7.08 17.19 3.58
C TRP A 320 -7.64 16.43 4.79
N ILE A 321 -6.87 16.30 5.89
CA ILE A 321 -7.39 15.75 7.17
C ILE A 321 -8.44 16.72 7.73
N ALA A 322 -8.16 18.01 7.70
CA ALA A 322 -9.12 19.04 8.08
C ALA A 322 -10.42 18.95 7.24
N ASP A 323 -10.31 18.69 5.93
CA ASP A 323 -11.46 18.52 5.05
C ASP A 323 -12.23 17.20 5.29
N ASP A 324 -11.58 16.11 5.71
CA ASP A 324 -12.23 14.85 6.06
C ASP A 324 -12.97 14.93 7.40
N VAL A 325 -12.34 15.55 8.42
CA VAL A 325 -12.95 15.84 9.72
C VAL A 325 -14.14 16.78 9.56
N ARG A 326 -14.01 17.85 8.76
CA ARG A 326 -15.12 18.76 8.46
C ARG A 326 -16.28 18.01 7.79
N ARG A 327 -15.99 17.07 6.89
CA ARG A 327 -17.02 16.23 6.23
C ARG A 327 -17.69 15.26 7.18
N THR A 328 -16.96 14.66 8.13
CA THR A 328 -17.54 13.77 9.14
C THR A 328 -18.40 14.52 10.13
N MET A 329 -17.99 15.73 10.55
CA MET A 329 -18.79 16.61 11.40
C MET A 329 -20.09 17.06 10.71
N VAL A 330 -20.02 17.43 9.43
CA VAL A 330 -21.21 17.76 8.61
C VAL A 330 -22.15 16.57 8.48
N LYS A 331 -21.64 15.35 8.27
CA LYS A 331 -22.45 14.13 8.23
C LYS A 331 -23.05 13.75 9.59
N ALA A 332 -22.39 14.08 10.69
CA ALA A 332 -22.87 13.82 12.04
C ALA A 332 -23.87 14.87 12.54
N GLY A 333 -24.24 15.87 11.72
CA GLY A 333 -25.16 16.94 12.11
C GLY A 333 -24.58 17.92 13.14
N LEU A 334 -23.28 17.84 13.42
CA LEU A 334 -22.58 18.76 14.32
C LEU A 334 -22.09 19.96 13.51
N GLY A 335 -22.91 21.02 13.50
CA GLY A 335 -22.58 22.28 12.86
C GLY A 335 -21.33 22.90 13.47
N VAL A 336 -20.33 23.21 12.63
CA VAL A 336 -19.18 24.02 13.02
C VAL A 336 -19.66 25.45 13.22
N VAL A 337 -19.78 25.89 14.47
CA VAL A 337 -19.96 27.31 14.81
C VAL A 337 -18.62 28.00 14.56
N ALA A 338 -18.47 28.60 13.38
CA ALA A 338 -17.36 29.51 13.12
C ALA A 338 -17.54 30.74 14.00
N GLY A 339 -16.69 30.89 15.02
CA GLY A 339 -16.64 32.06 15.89
C GLY A 339 -16.31 33.31 15.06
N ALA A 340 -17.31 34.16 14.86
CA ALA A 340 -17.11 35.52 14.39
C ALA A 340 -16.49 36.34 15.53
N SER A 341 -15.23 36.75 15.35
CA SER A 341 -14.59 37.77 16.18
C SER A 341 -15.25 39.12 15.91
N ALA A 342 -16.22 39.48 16.76
CA ALA A 342 -16.78 40.81 16.84
C ALA A 342 -15.88 41.69 17.74
N SER A 343 -15.09 42.58 17.13
CA SER A 343 -14.45 43.69 17.84
C SER A 343 -15.37 44.90 17.82
N GLY A 344 -16.18 45.04 18.86
CA GLY A 344 -16.96 46.24 19.14
C GLY A 344 -16.81 46.62 20.61
N SER A 345 -16.03 47.66 20.89
CA SER A 345 -16.17 48.44 22.13
C SER A 345 -15.84 49.91 21.84
N GLY A 346 -16.89 50.68 21.57
CA GLY A 346 -16.89 52.10 21.87
C GLY A 346 -17.20 52.29 23.35
N GLY A 347 -16.46 53.19 24.00
CA GLY A 347 -16.67 53.60 25.38
C GLY A 347 -15.98 54.94 25.62
N THR A 348 -16.81 55.97 25.74
CA THR A 348 -16.53 57.41 25.82
C THR A 348 -16.18 57.90 27.23
N GLU A 349 -15.48 59.05 27.24
CA GLU A 349 -15.51 60.15 28.23
C GLU A 349 -14.93 59.99 29.65
N GLY A 350 -14.10 60.98 30.02
CA GLY A 350 -13.62 61.21 31.39
C GLY A 350 -12.60 62.35 31.49
N LYS A 351 -13.12 63.57 31.72
CA LYS A 351 -12.45 64.87 31.87
C LYS A 351 -11.68 65.01 33.21
N GLN A 352 -10.76 65.99 33.25
CA GLN A 352 -10.20 66.75 34.40
C GLN A 352 -8.78 66.40 34.89
N GLY A 353 -7.95 67.44 34.96
CA GLY A 353 -6.60 67.49 35.50
C GLY A 353 -5.74 68.46 34.71
#